data_AF-A0A0A9XXQ0-F1
#
_entry.id   AF-A0A0A9XXQ0-F1
#
_cell.length_a   1.000
_cell.length_b   1.000
_cell.length_c   1.000
_cell.angle_alpha   90.00
_cell.angle_beta   90.00
_cell.angle_gamma   90.00
#
_symmetry.space_group_name_H-M   'P 1'
#
loop_
_entity.id
_entity.type
_entity.pdbx_description
1 polymer ?
#
loop_
_entity_poly.entity_id
_entity_poly.type
_entity_poly.pdbx_seq_one_letter_code
_entity_poly.pdbx_strand_id
1 'polypeptide(L)'
;MAPIMHCNLTAPQLIEWAMKLEPDTKLSARGALCVLSYAKTGRSPRDKRIVDTPDVHNNVDWGNVNIALSEESFNKVKKIAKDFLDSREHLFVVDAFAGHDERFQVKVRIITTRPYHALFMRDMLIRPTPEQLKNFG
;
A
#
# COMPACT_ATOMS: atom_id res chain seq x y z
N MET A 1 -4.59 -21.29 -6.86
CA MET A 1 -4.74 -21.38 -5.40
C MET A 1 -4.81 -19.97 -4.85
N ALA A 2 -5.58 -19.73 -3.79
CA ALA A 2 -5.64 -18.39 -3.18
C ALA A 2 -4.27 -18.00 -2.58
N PRO A 3 -3.91 -16.70 -2.57
CA PRO A 3 -2.65 -16.24 -2.01
C PRO A 3 -2.56 -16.55 -0.52
N ILE A 4 -1.35 -16.86 -0.06
CA ILE A 4 -1.03 -16.89 1.37
C ILE A 4 -0.94 -15.43 1.85
N MET A 5 -1.76 -15.07 2.83
CA MET A 5 -1.80 -13.73 3.39
C MET A 5 -0.92 -13.63 4.64
N HIS A 6 0.02 -12.71 4.63
CA HIS A 6 0.92 -12.38 5.73
C HIS A 6 0.48 -11.07 6.38
N CYS A 7 -0.22 -11.15 7.52
CA CYS A 7 -0.82 -9.99 8.16
C CYS A 7 0.05 -9.42 9.28
N ASN A 8 0.29 -8.11 9.26
CA ASN A 8 0.93 -7.33 10.33
C ASN A 8 2.27 -7.91 10.81
N LEU A 9 3.08 -8.40 9.86
CA LEU A 9 4.41 -8.93 10.13
C LEU A 9 5.33 -7.87 10.78
N THR A 10 6.27 -8.35 11.58
CA THR A 10 7.33 -7.53 12.14
C THR A 10 8.33 -7.08 11.06
N ALA A 11 9.09 -6.02 11.33
CA ALA A 11 10.10 -5.54 10.38
C ALA A 11 11.15 -6.62 10.00
N PRO A 12 11.71 -7.41 10.95
CA PRO A 12 12.62 -8.50 10.60
C PRO A 12 11.99 -9.53 9.67
N GLN A 13 10.74 -9.95 9.93
CA GLN A 13 10.03 -10.88 9.07
C GLN A 13 9.82 -10.32 7.65
N LEU A 14 9.46 -9.03 7.53
CA LEU A 14 9.32 -8.39 6.23
C LEU A 14 10.65 -8.27 5.47
N ILE A 15 11.76 -8.03 6.18
CA ILE A 15 13.12 -8.04 5.63
C ILE A 15 13.48 -9.43 5.11
N GLU A 16 13.22 -10.48 5.89
CA GLU A 16 13.47 -11.87 5.48
C GLU A 16 12.66 -12.23 4.23
N TRP A 17 11.39 -11.85 4.18
CA TRP A 17 10.56 -12.05 2.99
C TRP A 17 11.05 -11.26 1.79
N ALA A 18 11.50 -10.02 1.97
CA ALA A 18 12.07 -9.22 0.90
C ALA A 18 13.33 -9.86 0.32
N MET A 19 14.25 -10.31 1.18
CA MET A 19 15.47 -11.01 0.77
C MET A 19 15.17 -12.34 0.06
N LYS A 20 14.08 -13.01 0.43
CA LYS A 20 13.67 -14.28 -0.18
C LYS A 20 13.00 -14.10 -1.55
N LEU A 21 12.15 -13.08 -1.71
CA LEU A 21 11.25 -12.95 -2.87
C LEU A 21 11.67 -11.88 -3.87
N GLU A 22 12.53 -10.93 -3.50
CA GLU A 22 12.91 -9.79 -4.34
C GLU A 22 14.39 -9.91 -4.77
N PRO A 23 14.69 -10.34 -6.01
CA PRO A 23 16.05 -10.74 -6.41
C PRO A 23 17.13 -9.68 -6.26
N ASP A 24 16.80 -8.40 -6.44
CA ASP A 24 17.75 -7.29 -6.38
C ASP A 24 17.89 -6.68 -4.97
N THR A 25 17.13 -7.21 -4.00
CA THR A 25 17.10 -6.69 -2.63
C THR A 25 18.30 -7.18 -1.84
N LYS A 26 18.94 -6.26 -1.10
CA LYS A 26 20.16 -6.52 -0.31
C LYS A 26 20.13 -5.76 0.99
N LEU A 27 20.99 -6.14 1.94
CA LEU A 27 21.25 -5.35 3.14
C LEU A 27 22.45 -4.43 2.92
N SER A 28 22.33 -3.19 3.37
CA SER A 28 23.48 -2.30 3.53
C SER A 28 24.38 -2.75 4.68
N ALA A 29 25.59 -2.19 4.77
CA ALA A 29 26.53 -2.45 5.86
C ALA A 29 25.97 -2.15 7.27
N ARG A 30 24.89 -1.36 7.38
CA ARG A 30 24.23 -1.01 8.64
C ARG A 30 22.86 -1.70 8.82
N GLY A 31 22.54 -2.69 7.99
CA GLY A 31 21.32 -3.48 8.12
C GLY A 31 20.05 -2.86 7.50
N ALA A 32 20.14 -1.70 6.83
CA ALA A 32 19.00 -1.16 6.08
C ALA A 32 18.74 -2.00 4.81
N LEU A 33 17.47 -2.20 4.48
CA LEU A 33 17.02 -2.90 3.27
C LEU A 33 17.17 -2.00 2.03
N CYS A 34 18.04 -2.38 1.11
CA CYS A 34 18.28 -1.72 -0.17
C CYS A 34 17.50 -2.45 -1.27
N VAL A 35 16.67 -1.73 -2.02
CA VAL A 35 15.71 -2.27 -2.99
C VAL A 35 15.69 -1.46 -4.27
N LEU A 36 15.13 -2.03 -5.34
CA LEU A 36 14.85 -1.31 -6.59
C LEU A 36 13.32 -1.23 -6.84
N SER A 37 12.86 -0.05 -7.23
CA SER A 37 11.49 0.20 -7.73
C SER A 37 11.37 0.00 -9.25
N TYR A 38 12.48 -0.33 -9.91
CA TYR A 38 12.60 -0.56 -11.35
C TYR A 38 12.22 0.67 -12.18
N ALA A 39 11.34 0.52 -13.17
CA ALA A 39 11.05 1.54 -14.17
C ALA A 39 10.57 2.90 -13.62
N LYS A 40 9.96 2.91 -12.43
CA LYS A 40 9.45 4.13 -11.79
C LYS A 40 10.28 4.45 -10.56
N THR A 41 11.13 5.47 -10.66
CA THR A 41 12.01 5.96 -9.58
C THR A 41 11.46 7.20 -8.86
N GLY A 42 10.22 7.57 -9.17
CA GLY A 42 9.54 8.73 -8.60
C GLY A 42 8.04 8.69 -8.87
N ARG A 43 7.35 9.78 -8.53
CA ARG A 43 5.92 9.93 -8.76
C ARG A 43 5.61 10.05 -10.26
N SER A 44 4.44 9.54 -10.66
CA SER A 44 3.87 9.75 -11.99
C SER A 44 2.65 10.67 -11.92
N PRO A 45 2.83 12.01 -11.80
CA PRO A 45 1.70 12.93 -11.59
C PRO A 45 0.68 12.89 -12.74
N ARG A 46 1.13 12.65 -13.99
CA ARG A 46 0.26 12.51 -15.16
C ARG A 46 -0.61 11.25 -15.15
N ASP A 47 -0.30 10.27 -14.30
CA ASP A 47 -1.08 9.05 -14.12
C ASP A 47 -2.00 9.11 -12.88
N LYS A 48 -1.87 10.15 -12.04
CA LYS A 48 -2.76 10.37 -10.89
C LYS A 48 -4.18 10.67 -11.37
N ARG A 49 -5.18 10.04 -10.75
CA ARG A 49 -6.60 10.27 -11.00
C ARG A 49 -7.37 10.38 -9.69
N ILE A 50 -8.48 11.11 -9.70
CA ILE A 50 -9.50 11.09 -8.64
C ILE A 50 -10.81 10.63 -9.30
N VAL A 51 -11.51 9.69 -8.68
CA VAL A 51 -12.79 9.22 -9.21
C VAL A 51 -13.79 10.36 -9.08
N ASP A 52 -14.49 10.66 -10.17
CA ASP A 52 -15.49 11.70 -10.20
C ASP A 52 -16.82 11.16 -9.64
N THR A 53 -17.04 11.36 -8.35
CA THR A 53 -18.26 10.94 -7.65
C THR A 53 -19.03 12.14 -7.11
N PRO A 54 -20.38 12.06 -7.01
CA PRO A 54 -21.21 13.22 -6.64
C PRO A 54 -20.88 13.86 -5.28
N ASP A 55 -20.37 13.08 -4.32
CA ASP A 55 -20.03 13.52 -2.96
C ASP A 55 -18.80 14.44 -2.90
N VAL A 56 -17.90 14.35 -3.90
CA VAL A 56 -16.68 15.18 -3.96
C VAL A 56 -16.63 16.11 -5.17
N HIS A 57 -17.46 15.91 -6.19
CA HIS A 57 -17.41 16.63 -7.46
C HIS A 57 -17.29 18.15 -7.31
N ASN A 58 -18.14 18.74 -6.47
CA ASN A 58 -18.20 20.20 -6.28
C ASN A 58 -17.10 20.75 -5.35
N ASN A 59 -16.35 19.89 -4.66
CA ASN A 59 -15.33 20.28 -3.68
C ASN A 59 -13.90 20.08 -4.21
N VAL A 60 -13.72 19.25 -5.23
CA VAL A 60 -12.40 18.96 -5.81
C VAL A 60 -11.99 20.10 -6.75
N ASP A 61 -10.77 20.59 -6.57
CA ASP A 61 -10.10 21.52 -7.51
C ASP A 61 -9.64 20.77 -8.77
N TRP A 62 -10.52 20.63 -9.75
CA TRP A 62 -10.28 19.87 -10.98
C TRP A 62 -9.30 20.60 -11.92
N GLY A 63 -8.36 19.85 -12.51
CA GLY A 63 -7.41 20.39 -13.47
C GLY A 63 -6.25 19.44 -13.78
N ASN A 64 -5.08 19.99 -14.10
CA ASN A 64 -3.90 19.20 -14.47
C ASN A 64 -3.30 18.38 -13.30
N VAL A 65 -3.69 18.69 -12.05
CA VAL A 65 -3.24 17.98 -10.84
C VAL A 65 -4.28 16.93 -10.40
N ASN A 66 -5.56 17.31 -10.38
CA ASN A 66 -6.67 16.43 -10.05
C ASN A 66 -7.45 16.15 -11.33
N ILE A 67 -7.09 15.04 -11.97
CA ILE A 67 -7.66 14.63 -13.24
C ILE A 67 -8.78 13.62 -12.95
N ALA A 68 -10.00 13.93 -13.42
CA ALA A 68 -11.17 13.09 -13.23
C ALA A 68 -11.02 11.70 -13.87
N LEU A 69 -11.62 10.69 -13.25
CA LEU A 69 -11.77 9.33 -13.76
C LEU A 69 -13.19 8.86 -13.51
N SER A 70 -13.85 8.30 -14.53
CA SER A 70 -15.20 7.77 -14.35
C SER A 70 -15.23 6.57 -13.41
N GLU A 71 -16.33 6.39 -12.69
CA GLU A 71 -16.56 5.21 -11.83
C GLU A 71 -16.41 3.89 -12.60
N GLU A 72 -16.90 3.84 -13.85
CA GLU A 72 -16.75 2.68 -14.72
C GLU A 72 -15.27 2.34 -14.97
N SER A 73 -14.45 3.35 -15.27
CA SER A 73 -13.02 3.17 -15.51
C SER A 73 -12.28 2.79 -14.22
N PHE A 74 -12.67 3.37 -13.08
CA PHE A 74 -12.15 2.98 -11.78
C PHE A 74 -12.46 1.50 -11.47
N ASN A 75 -13.68 1.04 -11.73
CA ASN A 75 -14.06 -0.35 -11.54
C ASN A 75 -13.24 -1.30 -12.42
N LYS A 76 -12.91 -0.91 -13.66
CA LYS A 76 -12.02 -1.68 -14.54
C LYS A 76 -10.62 -1.82 -13.93
N VAL A 77 -9.98 -0.74 -13.49
CA VAL A 77 -8.62 -0.81 -12.91
C VAL A 77 -8.62 -1.46 -11.53
N LYS A 78 -9.68 -1.30 -10.74
CA LYS A 78 -9.88 -2.00 -9.47
C LYS A 78 -9.95 -3.51 -9.69
N LYS A 79 -10.67 -3.96 -10.72
CA LYS A 79 -10.71 -5.37 -11.09
C LYS A 79 -9.33 -5.88 -11.48
N ILE A 80 -8.60 -5.18 -12.35
CA ILE A 80 -7.22 -5.55 -12.74
C ILE A 80 -6.32 -5.67 -11.52
N ALA A 81 -6.39 -4.72 -10.58
CA ALA A 81 -5.60 -4.77 -9.34
C ALA A 81 -5.96 -5.99 -8.49
N LYS A 82 -7.25 -6.27 -8.28
CA LYS A 82 -7.70 -7.45 -7.52
C LYS A 82 -7.28 -8.76 -8.18
N ASP A 83 -7.55 -8.91 -9.48
CA ASP A 83 -7.17 -10.11 -10.24
C ASP A 83 -5.65 -10.35 -10.17
N PHE A 84 -4.84 -9.27 -10.24
CA PHE A 84 -3.39 -9.37 -10.06
C PHE A 84 -3.01 -9.84 -8.65
N LEU A 85 -3.59 -9.24 -7.60
CA LEU A 85 -3.33 -9.63 -6.21
C LEU A 85 -3.73 -11.09 -5.95
N ASP A 86 -4.90 -11.51 -6.43
CA ASP A 86 -5.44 -12.86 -6.25
C ASP A 86 -4.63 -13.92 -7.00
N SER A 87 -3.87 -13.51 -8.02
CA SER A 87 -2.98 -14.39 -8.78
C SER A 87 -1.58 -14.58 -8.17
N ARG A 88 -1.25 -13.89 -7.06
CA ARG A 88 0.07 -14.03 -6.41
C ARG A 88 0.09 -15.21 -5.44
N GLU A 89 1.28 -15.73 -5.17
CA GLU A 89 1.45 -16.76 -4.12
C GLU A 89 1.41 -16.15 -2.71
N HIS A 90 1.91 -14.93 -2.57
CA HIS A 90 2.02 -14.22 -1.30
C HIS A 90 1.45 -12.81 -1.40
N LEU A 91 0.68 -12.42 -0.38
CA LEU A 91 0.25 -11.05 -0.13
C LEU A 91 0.69 -10.61 1.26
N PHE A 92 1.05 -9.35 1.41
CA PHE A 92 1.45 -8.73 2.66
C PHE A 92 0.42 -7.67 3.04
N VAL A 93 -0.15 -7.82 4.23
CA VAL A 93 -1.19 -6.92 4.75
C VAL A 93 -0.64 -6.14 5.93
N VAL A 94 -0.79 -4.81 5.88
CA VAL A 94 -0.41 -3.91 6.96
C VAL A 94 -1.64 -3.09 7.33
N ASP A 95 -2.08 -3.26 8.57
CA ASP A 95 -3.08 -2.41 9.21
C ASP A 95 -2.35 -1.32 9.98
N ALA A 96 -2.66 -0.07 9.67
CA ALA A 96 -1.99 1.08 10.24
C ALA A 96 -2.90 2.30 10.35
N PHE A 97 -2.42 3.31 11.06
CA PHE A 97 -3.14 4.57 11.22
C PHE A 97 -2.43 5.73 10.52
N ALA A 98 -3.22 6.65 9.97
CA ALA A 98 -2.77 7.94 9.49
C ALA A 98 -3.35 9.07 10.36
N GLY A 99 -2.48 9.94 10.87
CA GLY A 99 -2.83 11.00 11.82
C GLY A 99 -2.61 10.57 13.28
N HIS A 100 -1.85 11.38 14.03
CA HIS A 100 -1.52 11.12 15.43
C HIS A 100 -2.64 11.52 16.41
N ASP A 101 -3.50 12.47 16.02
CA ASP A 101 -4.66 12.83 16.82
C ASP A 101 -5.74 11.76 16.64
N GLU A 102 -6.03 11.01 17.71
CA GLU A 102 -6.99 9.91 17.71
C GLU A 102 -8.39 10.32 17.24
N ARG A 103 -8.77 11.60 17.39
CA ARG A 103 -10.08 12.12 16.97
C ARG A 103 -10.23 12.18 15.44
N PHE A 104 -9.12 12.30 14.73
CA PHE A 104 -9.08 12.45 13.27
C PHE A 104 -8.32 11.31 12.58
N GLN A 105 -7.98 10.27 13.34
CA GLN A 105 -7.17 9.18 12.86
C GLN A 105 -7.92 8.33 11.85
N VAL A 106 -7.27 8.02 10.73
CA VAL A 106 -7.83 7.18 9.67
C VAL A 106 -7.23 5.78 9.78
N LYS A 107 -8.09 4.75 9.83
CA LYS A 107 -7.69 3.34 9.72
C LYS A 107 -7.40 3.01 8.26
N VAL A 108 -6.19 2.53 7.99
CA VAL A 108 -5.72 2.18 6.65
C VAL A 108 -5.29 0.73 6.62
N ARG A 109 -5.86 -0.06 5.71
CA ARG A 109 -5.39 -1.41 5.37
C ARG A 109 -4.66 -1.37 4.04
N ILE A 110 -3.38 -1.71 4.06
CA ILE A 110 -2.53 -1.78 2.87
C ILE A 110 -2.35 -3.24 2.51
N ILE A 111 -2.55 -3.56 1.23
CA ILE A 111 -2.31 -4.90 0.66
C ILE A 111 -1.26 -4.76 -0.43
N THR A 112 -0.12 -5.44 -0.27
CA THR A 112 1.00 -5.38 -1.22
C THR A 112 1.43 -6.77 -1.67
N THR A 113 2.02 -6.84 -2.85
CA THR A 113 2.66 -8.06 -3.37
C THR A 113 4.16 -8.12 -3.02
N ARG A 114 4.79 -6.96 -2.82
CA ARG A 114 6.20 -6.83 -2.47
C ARG A 114 6.38 -6.62 -0.97
N PRO A 115 7.15 -7.47 -0.27
CA PRO A 115 7.45 -7.30 1.15
C PRO A 115 8.00 -5.92 1.51
N TYR A 116 8.87 -5.33 0.67
CA TYR A 116 9.45 -4.02 1.00
C TYR A 116 8.41 -2.90 1.01
N HIS A 117 7.35 -2.99 0.19
CA HIS A 117 6.25 -2.01 0.24
C HIS A 117 5.46 -2.12 1.56
N ALA A 118 5.28 -3.34 2.09
CA ALA A 118 4.67 -3.51 3.41
C ALA A 118 5.57 -2.95 4.52
N LEU A 119 6.90 -3.19 4.45
CA LEU A 119 7.86 -2.59 5.38
C LEU A 119 7.81 -1.05 5.33
N PHE A 120 7.79 -0.49 4.12
CA PHE A 120 7.66 0.95 3.92
C PHE A 120 6.40 1.51 4.60
N MET A 121 5.24 0.89 4.40
CA MET A 121 4.00 1.38 5.04
C MET A 121 4.00 1.20 6.56
N ARG A 122 4.63 0.14 7.07
CA ARG A 122 4.83 -0.08 8.52
C ARG A 122 5.71 0.99 9.16
N ASP A 123 6.69 1.52 8.41
CA ASP A 123 7.61 2.55 8.90
C ASP A 123 7.05 3.96 8.72
N MET A 124 6.28 4.20 7.66
CA MET A 124 5.73 5.52 7.33
C MET A 124 4.42 5.85 8.04
N LEU A 125 3.62 4.85 8.43
CA LEU A 125 2.38 5.04 9.16
C LEU A 125 2.52 4.68 10.65
N ILE A 126 1.52 5.08 11.43
CA ILE A 126 1.49 4.81 12.86
C ILE A 126 1.09 3.35 13.07
N ARG A 127 1.92 2.63 13.81
CA ARG A 127 1.71 1.22 14.13
C ARG A 127 0.63 1.08 15.21
N PRO A 128 -0.45 0.33 14.97
CA PRO A 128 -1.41 0.04 16.01
C PRO A 128 -0.80 -0.84 17.10
N THR A 129 -1.31 -0.71 18.32
CA THR A 129 -1.01 -1.65 19.41
C THR A 129 -1.65 -3.02 19.13
N PRO A 130 -1.22 -4.10 19.80
CA PRO A 130 -1.84 -5.42 19.65
C PRO A 130 -3.35 -5.42 19.94
N GLU A 131 -3.82 -4.59 20.87
CA GLU A 131 -5.25 -4.44 21.18
C GLU A 131 -5.99 -3.71 20.07
N GLN A 132 -5.42 -2.61 19.55
CA GLN A 132 -5.99 -1.90 18.41
C GLN A 132 -6.05 -2.77 17.15
N LEU A 133 -5.08 -3.67 16.93
CA LEU A 133 -5.12 -4.65 15.83
C LEU A 133 -6.27 -5.65 15.97
N LYS A 134 -6.54 -6.14 17.20
CA LYS A 134 -7.67 -7.05 17.45
C LYS A 134 -9.02 -6.39 17.14
N ASN A 135 -9.10 -5.06 17.34
CA ASN A 135 -10.30 -4.26 17.14
C ASN A 135 -10.23 -3.36 15.89
N PHE A 136 -9.39 -3.70 14.90
CA PHE A 136 -9.10 -2.81 13.77
C PHE A 136 -10.27 -2.65 12.80
N GLY A 137 -11.24 -3.55 12.81
CA GLY A 137 -12.43 -3.51 11.96
C GLY A 137 -13.46 -4.49 12.46
#